data_AF-A0A9E3QFD6-F1
#
_entry.id   AF-A0A9E3QFD6-F1
#
_cell.length_a   1.000
_cell.length_b   1.000
_cell.length_c   1.000
_cell.angle_alpha   90.00
_cell.angle_beta   90.00
_cell.angle_gamma   90.00
#
_symmetry.space_group_name_H-M   'P 1'
#
loop_
_entity.id
_entity.type
_entity.pdbx_description
1 polymer ?
#
loop_
_entity_poly.entity_id
_entity_poly.type
_entity_poly.pdbx_seq_one_letter_code
_entity_poly.pdbx_strand_id
1 'polypeptide(L)'
;MMMYTITRPEAQGDRITLFPSPDCARAMAGAGKPILRVAVRHDERCRRVSPLWTDPVLFDPSWTAPAELCADGSVIARGPIPEPLFIPCPPRWGGGSLIPSDRTAIAVHPQRRDTVRSRTIEIEGLKAHARAAPVRERSRQEEWSCYTYRLGVHELSLFDHHPSSRAIAAVQQGPAEFALVEEGPVLLLCYRFGEAAPWGAAPYSRPDGPRDELEPPLPGSPNEARALLHVTLIDAEDGSPRAMRNLTLSLDFTRTLHEAIREQARYVFDPREQKRVLDSLRRRHPTAEALVLHALVRSIGSC
;
A
#
# COMPACT_ATOMS: atom_id res chain seq x y z
N MET A 1 4.93 1.18 -8.42
CA MET A 1 4.71 -0.28 -8.51
C MET A 1 5.89 -0.97 -7.85
N MET A 2 5.67 -1.91 -6.94
CA MET A 2 6.75 -2.71 -6.34
C MET A 2 7.35 -3.63 -7.39
N MET A 3 8.68 -3.83 -7.37
CA MET A 3 9.37 -4.80 -8.23
C MET A 3 9.85 -6.00 -7.41
N TYR A 4 10.26 -7.07 -8.08
CA TYR A 4 10.72 -8.31 -7.44
C TYR A 4 12.09 -8.72 -8.01
N THR A 5 12.94 -9.37 -7.23
CA THR A 5 14.21 -9.90 -7.72
C THR A 5 14.57 -11.21 -7.04
N ILE A 6 15.45 -11.96 -7.68
CA ILE A 6 16.04 -13.19 -7.15
C ILE A 6 17.46 -12.94 -6.63
N THR A 7 18.01 -11.74 -6.86
CA THR A 7 19.34 -11.31 -6.45
C THR A 7 19.28 -10.81 -5.01
N ARG A 8 20.10 -11.40 -4.13
CA ARG A 8 20.20 -10.95 -2.74
C ARG A 8 20.97 -9.64 -2.62
N PRO A 9 20.71 -8.80 -1.60
CA PRO A 9 21.41 -7.52 -1.41
C PRO A 9 22.94 -7.65 -1.40
N GLU A 10 23.45 -8.71 -0.77
CA GLU A 10 24.88 -9.02 -0.64
C GLU A 10 25.51 -9.62 -1.91
N ALA A 11 24.67 -10.02 -2.87
CA ALA A 11 25.08 -10.68 -4.12
C ALA A 11 24.82 -9.81 -5.35
N GLN A 12 24.62 -8.50 -5.16
CA GLN A 12 24.38 -7.56 -6.25
C GLN A 12 25.63 -7.42 -7.12
N GLY A 13 25.47 -7.63 -8.42
CA GLY A 13 26.47 -7.31 -9.43
C GLY A 13 26.31 -5.90 -9.98
N ASP A 14 26.88 -5.66 -11.16
CA ASP A 14 26.68 -4.43 -11.94
C ASP A 14 25.27 -4.34 -12.55
N ARG A 15 24.54 -5.46 -12.59
CA ARG A 15 23.18 -5.56 -13.14
C ARG A 15 22.27 -6.35 -12.22
N ILE A 16 21.07 -5.83 -12.02
CA ILE A 16 20.02 -6.50 -11.24
C ILE A 16 18.75 -6.56 -12.08
N THR A 17 18.23 -7.76 -12.27
CA THR A 17 16.95 -7.97 -12.94
C THR A 17 15.81 -7.81 -11.93
N LEU A 18 14.89 -6.93 -12.27
CA LEU A 18 13.67 -6.59 -11.54
C LEU A 18 12.47 -7.08 -12.35
N PHE A 19 11.59 -7.84 -11.71
CA PHE A 19 10.40 -8.42 -12.30
C PHE A 19 9.16 -7.66 -11.85
N PRO A 20 8.13 -7.53 -12.71
CA PRO A 20 6.91 -6.80 -12.38
C PRO A 20 5.99 -7.55 -11.42
N SER A 21 6.19 -8.87 -11.26
CA SER A 21 5.40 -9.73 -10.39
C SER A 21 6.27 -10.82 -9.75
N PRO A 22 5.84 -11.39 -8.61
CA PRO A 22 6.57 -12.49 -7.99
C PRO A 22 6.51 -13.77 -8.84
N ASP A 23 5.47 -13.94 -9.67
CA ASP A 23 5.34 -15.13 -10.53
C ASP A 23 6.30 -15.07 -11.73
N CYS A 24 6.53 -13.88 -12.30
CA CYS A 24 7.60 -13.67 -13.28
C CYS A 24 8.98 -13.97 -12.68
N ALA A 25 9.22 -13.50 -11.45
CA ALA A 25 10.46 -13.82 -10.73
C ALA A 25 10.61 -15.34 -10.48
N ARG A 26 9.54 -16.03 -10.06
CA ARG A 26 9.53 -17.50 -9.85
C ARG A 26 9.85 -18.26 -11.13
N ALA A 27 9.23 -17.87 -12.24
CA ALA A 27 9.44 -18.52 -13.54
C ALA A 27 10.92 -18.50 -13.94
N MET A 28 11.65 -17.44 -13.58
CA MET A 28 13.08 -17.30 -13.88
C MET A 28 14.01 -17.92 -12.84
N ALA A 29 13.63 -17.92 -11.56
CA ALA A 29 14.50 -18.37 -10.48
C ALA A 29 14.72 -19.90 -10.45
N GLY A 30 13.71 -20.65 -10.88
CA GLY A 30 13.55 -22.07 -10.57
C GLY A 30 12.98 -22.30 -9.16
N ALA A 31 12.52 -23.53 -8.89
CA ALA A 31 11.92 -23.86 -7.61
C ALA A 31 12.92 -23.68 -6.44
N GLY A 32 12.45 -23.08 -5.33
CA GLY A 32 13.21 -23.00 -4.08
C GLY A 32 14.13 -21.78 -3.90
N LYS A 33 14.28 -20.91 -4.91
CA LYS A 33 15.02 -19.65 -4.70
C LYS A 33 14.16 -18.61 -3.98
N PRO A 34 14.73 -17.85 -3.02
CA PRO A 34 14.01 -16.77 -2.37
C PRO A 34 13.73 -15.67 -3.40
N ILE A 35 12.53 -15.10 -3.32
CA ILE A 35 12.15 -13.92 -4.09
C ILE A 35 12.08 -12.77 -3.12
N LEU A 36 12.83 -11.73 -3.43
CA LEU A 36 12.88 -10.51 -2.66
C LEU A 36 12.01 -9.47 -3.37
N ARG A 37 11.39 -8.62 -2.58
CA ARG A 37 10.67 -7.47 -3.10
C ARG A 37 11.63 -6.28 -3.07
N VAL A 38 11.59 -5.44 -4.09
CA VAL A 38 12.42 -4.23 -4.19
C VAL A 38 11.54 -3.00 -4.31
N ALA A 39 11.68 -2.08 -3.36
CA ALA A 39 10.87 -0.87 -3.21
C ALA A 39 11.32 0.23 -4.18
N VAL A 40 11.27 -0.05 -5.47
CA VAL A 40 11.64 0.88 -6.54
C VAL A 40 10.54 1.01 -7.57
N ARG A 41 10.42 2.18 -8.20
CA ARG A 41 9.67 2.37 -9.45
C ARG A 41 10.63 2.52 -10.62
N HIS A 42 10.21 2.04 -11.78
CA HIS A 42 10.86 2.32 -13.05
C HIS A 42 10.20 3.54 -13.70
N ASP A 43 11.01 4.54 -14.07
CA ASP A 43 10.62 5.66 -14.90
C ASP A 43 11.09 5.38 -16.34
N GLU A 44 10.14 5.05 -17.21
CA GLU A 44 10.41 4.74 -18.62
C GLU A 44 10.93 5.94 -19.41
N ARG A 45 10.51 7.15 -19.06
CA ARG A 45 10.90 8.38 -19.76
C ARG A 45 12.37 8.69 -19.49
N CYS A 46 12.79 8.54 -18.23
CA CYS A 46 14.16 8.80 -17.83
C CYS A 46 15.07 7.56 -17.95
N ARG A 47 14.49 6.37 -18.15
CA ARG A 47 15.20 5.07 -18.14
C ARG A 47 16.00 4.88 -16.86
N ARG A 48 15.34 5.09 -15.72
CA ARG A 48 15.92 4.96 -14.39
C ARG A 48 14.99 4.24 -13.44
N VAL A 49 15.56 3.60 -12.43
CA VAL A 49 14.84 3.21 -11.22
C VAL A 49 15.09 4.23 -10.12
N SER A 50 14.04 4.54 -9.37
CA SER A 50 14.06 5.42 -8.20
C SER A 50 13.33 4.73 -7.05
N PRO A 51 13.65 5.06 -5.80
CA PRO A 51 13.05 4.40 -4.65
C PRO A 51 11.57 4.83 -4.51
N LEU A 52 10.73 3.92 -3.98
CA LEU A 52 9.31 4.19 -3.71
C LEU A 52 9.09 4.99 -2.43
N TRP A 53 10.06 4.94 -1.53
CA TRP A 53 10.12 5.71 -0.29
C TRP A 53 11.52 6.28 -0.16
N THR A 54 11.73 7.21 0.77
CA THR A 54 13.04 7.80 1.02
C THR A 54 13.28 7.85 2.50
N ASP A 55 14.47 7.45 2.95
CA ASP A 55 14.87 7.69 4.32
C ASP A 55 16.32 8.16 4.29
N PRO A 56 16.57 9.47 4.49
CA PRO A 56 17.91 10.02 4.42
C PRO A 56 18.87 9.44 5.45
N VAL A 57 18.36 8.78 6.49
CA VAL A 57 19.17 8.06 7.48
C VAL A 57 19.66 6.72 6.93
N LEU A 58 18.84 6.05 6.12
CA LEU A 58 19.13 4.70 5.62
C LEU A 58 19.80 4.68 4.25
N PHE A 59 19.49 5.63 3.36
CA PHE A 59 20.11 5.74 2.04
C PHE A 59 19.92 7.15 1.47
N ASP A 60 20.74 7.50 0.47
CA ASP A 60 20.62 8.77 -0.25
C ASP A 60 19.23 8.86 -0.93
N PRO A 61 18.34 9.80 -0.53
CA PRO A 61 17.03 9.98 -1.15
C PRO A 61 17.08 10.31 -2.64
N SER A 62 18.21 10.85 -3.11
CA SER A 62 18.46 11.16 -4.52
C SER A 62 18.99 9.97 -5.31
N TRP A 63 19.18 8.82 -4.66
CA TRP A 63 19.63 7.60 -5.32
C TRP A 63 18.70 7.24 -6.48
N THR A 64 19.31 7.06 -7.64
CA THR A 64 18.65 6.52 -8.83
C THR A 64 19.67 5.71 -9.61
N ALA A 65 19.23 4.62 -10.23
CA ALA A 65 20.09 3.80 -11.09
C ALA A 65 19.56 3.80 -12.53
N PRO A 66 20.43 3.87 -13.56
CA PRO A 66 20.02 3.65 -14.94
C PRO A 66 19.33 2.29 -15.09
N ALA A 67 18.32 2.21 -15.95
CA ALA A 67 17.52 1.02 -16.10
C ALA A 67 17.07 0.80 -17.55
N GLU A 68 16.99 -0.47 -17.95
CA GLU A 68 16.54 -0.89 -19.28
C GLU A 68 15.31 -1.78 -19.15
N LEU A 69 14.21 -1.41 -19.83
CA LEU A 69 13.01 -2.25 -19.93
C LEU A 69 13.21 -3.34 -20.99
N CYS A 70 13.03 -4.59 -20.59
CA CYS A 70 13.11 -5.76 -21.45
C CYS A 70 11.77 -6.05 -22.13
N ALA A 71 11.80 -6.85 -23.20
CA ALA A 71 10.61 -7.24 -23.96
C ALA A 71 9.60 -8.07 -23.15
N ASP A 72 10.06 -8.75 -22.09
CA ASP A 72 9.23 -9.54 -21.17
C ASP A 72 8.63 -8.72 -20.01
N GLY A 73 8.84 -7.40 -20.02
CA GLY A 73 8.39 -6.48 -18.97
C GLY A 73 9.29 -6.46 -17.73
N SER A 74 10.39 -7.22 -17.70
CA SER A 74 11.42 -7.07 -16.66
C SER A 74 12.22 -5.78 -16.87
N VAL A 75 12.85 -5.30 -15.80
CA VAL A 75 13.69 -4.10 -15.82
C VAL A 75 15.08 -4.49 -15.33
N ILE A 76 16.12 -4.15 -16.10
CA ILE A 76 17.51 -4.36 -15.67
C ILE A 76 18.06 -3.05 -15.15
N ALA A 77 18.21 -2.94 -13.83
CA ALA A 77 18.87 -1.81 -13.18
C ALA A 77 20.40 -1.98 -13.25
N ARG A 78 21.13 -0.90 -13.51
CA ARG A 78 22.59 -0.85 -13.55
C ARG A 78 23.14 -0.26 -12.25
N GLY A 79 23.96 -1.03 -11.55
CA GLY A 79 24.52 -0.70 -10.24
C GLY A 79 23.70 -1.27 -9.07
N PRO A 80 24.28 -1.24 -7.86
CA PRO A 80 23.63 -1.77 -6.67
C PRO A 80 22.43 -0.91 -6.26
N ILE A 81 21.36 -1.58 -5.88
CA ILE A 81 20.20 -1.03 -5.20
C ILE A 81 20.52 -0.98 -3.70
N PRO A 82 20.25 0.14 -3.01
CA PRO A 82 20.41 0.25 -1.56
C PRO A 82 19.69 -0.88 -0.84
N GLU A 83 20.40 -1.56 0.08
CA GLU A 83 19.88 -2.67 0.87
C GLU A 83 18.54 -2.37 1.56
N PRO A 84 18.30 -1.17 2.15
CA PRO A 84 17.01 -0.86 2.76
C PRO A 84 15.82 -1.01 1.82
N LEU A 85 16.02 -0.87 0.50
CA LEU A 85 14.95 -1.02 -0.49
C LEU A 85 14.55 -2.49 -0.72
N PHE A 86 15.29 -3.46 -0.18
CA PHE A 86 14.93 -4.87 -0.24
C PHE A 86 14.00 -5.23 0.93
N ILE A 87 12.79 -5.66 0.60
CA ILE A 87 11.81 -6.10 1.58
C ILE A 87 11.74 -7.63 1.50
N PRO A 88 12.06 -8.35 2.59
CA PRO A 88 11.88 -9.80 2.66
C PRO A 88 10.44 -10.15 2.33
N CYS A 89 10.23 -11.04 1.36
CA CYS A 89 8.91 -11.63 1.19
C CYS A 89 8.66 -12.50 2.42
N PRO A 90 7.57 -12.29 3.19
CA PRO A 90 7.25 -13.21 4.27
C PRO A 90 7.19 -14.62 3.68
N PRO A 91 7.75 -15.65 4.37
CA PRO A 91 7.59 -17.01 3.93
C PRO A 91 6.08 -17.23 3.80
N ARG A 92 5.62 -17.60 2.60
CA ARG A 92 4.24 -18.07 2.42
C ARG A 92 4.03 -19.09 3.52
N TRP A 93 3.11 -18.82 4.44
CA TRP A 93 2.71 -19.78 5.44
C TRP A 93 2.32 -21.03 4.67
N GLY A 94 3.22 -22.02 4.70
CA GLY A 94 3.01 -23.25 3.98
C GLY A 94 1.72 -23.84 4.50
N GLY A 95 0.76 -24.07 3.62
CA GLY A 95 -0.41 -24.89 3.88
C GLY A 95 -0.02 -26.36 4.10
N GLY A 96 0.95 -26.61 4.99
CA GLY A 96 1.22 -27.90 5.57
C GLY A 96 0.17 -28.15 6.63
N SER A 97 -0.98 -28.65 6.19
CA SER A 97 -1.95 -29.29 7.08
C SER A 97 -1.28 -30.49 7.76
N LEU A 98 -0.73 -30.28 8.96
CA LEU A 98 -0.48 -31.34 9.92
C LEU A 98 -1.74 -31.52 10.76
N ILE A 99 -2.78 -32.09 10.13
CA ILE A 99 -3.84 -32.77 10.88
C ILE A 99 -3.44 -34.25 10.91
N PRO A 100 -3.27 -34.86 12.10
CA PRO A 100 -3.20 -36.31 12.20
C PRO A 100 -4.57 -36.87 11.83
N SER A 101 -4.65 -37.53 10.68
CA SER A 101 -5.81 -38.33 10.29
C SER A 101 -5.88 -39.55 11.18
N ASP A 102 -6.82 -39.55 12.13
CA ASP A 102 -7.36 -40.77 12.67
C ASP A 102 -8.89 -40.75 12.55
N ARG A 103 -9.40 -41.86 12.01
CA ARG A 103 -10.75 -42.40 12.19
C ARG A 103 -11.97 -41.82 11.46
N THR A 104 -12.35 -42.61 10.45
CA THR A 104 -13.61 -43.37 10.31
C THR A 104 -14.54 -42.93 9.19
N ALA A 105 -14.70 -43.88 8.26
CA ALA A 105 -15.66 -43.87 7.17
C ALA A 105 -17.10 -43.87 7.68
N ILE A 106 -17.95 -43.07 7.04
CA ILE A 106 -19.38 -43.36 6.89
C ILE A 106 -19.71 -43.21 5.41
N ALA A 107 -20.16 -44.32 4.83
CA ALA A 107 -20.62 -44.42 3.45
C ALA A 107 -22.00 -43.77 3.31
N VAL A 108 -22.16 -42.88 2.33
CA VAL A 108 -23.46 -42.54 1.73
C VAL A 108 -23.27 -42.33 0.22
N HIS A 109 -23.85 -43.24 -0.54
CA HIS A 109 -24.21 -43.11 -1.96
C HIS A 109 -25.72 -42.78 -2.01
N PRO A 110 -26.38 -42.40 -3.14
CA PRO A 110 -25.90 -41.92 -4.44
C PRO A 110 -26.65 -40.65 -4.92
N GLN A 111 -26.21 -40.01 -6.02
CA GLN A 111 -27.06 -39.78 -7.22
C GLN A 111 -26.39 -38.88 -8.28
N ARG A 112 -26.49 -39.38 -9.52
CA ARG A 112 -26.57 -38.71 -10.83
C ARG A 112 -26.39 -37.19 -10.88
N ARG A 113 -25.47 -36.74 -11.73
CA ARG A 113 -25.64 -35.54 -12.56
C ARG A 113 -25.05 -35.72 -13.95
N ASP A 114 -25.72 -35.04 -14.85
CA ASP A 114 -25.68 -35.19 -16.28
C ASP A 114 -24.45 -34.56 -16.94
N THR A 115 -24.11 -35.17 -18.07
CA THR A 115 -23.31 -34.66 -19.19
C THR A 115 -23.67 -33.22 -19.55
N VAL A 116 -22.70 -32.30 -19.49
CA VAL A 116 -22.74 -31.04 -20.23
C VAL A 116 -21.42 -30.81 -20.94
N ARG A 117 -21.54 -30.62 -22.26
CA ARG A 117 -20.50 -30.37 -23.26
C ARG A 117 -19.72 -29.10 -22.97
N SER A 118 -18.39 -29.20 -22.91
CA SER A 118 -17.49 -28.05 -23.05
C SER A 118 -17.51 -27.56 -24.50
N ARG A 119 -17.91 -26.30 -24.72
CA ARG A 119 -17.66 -25.56 -25.96
C ARG A 119 -16.38 -24.75 -25.77
N THR A 120 -15.39 -25.06 -26.59
CA THR A 120 -14.24 -24.19 -26.89
C THR A 120 -14.77 -22.94 -27.59
N ILE A 121 -14.42 -21.75 -27.11
CA ILE A 121 -14.53 -20.51 -27.87
C ILE A 121 -13.13 -19.90 -27.89
N GLU A 122 -12.51 -19.96 -29.06
CA GLU A 122 -11.38 -19.12 -29.46
C GLU A 122 -11.90 -17.70 -29.66
N ILE A 123 -11.23 -16.70 -29.08
CA ILE A 123 -11.26 -15.33 -29.60
C ILE A 123 -9.83 -14.79 -29.58
N GLU A 124 -9.23 -14.79 -30.77
CA GLU A 124 -8.10 -13.94 -31.12
C GLU A 124 -8.53 -12.46 -31.13
N GLY A 125 -7.61 -11.62 -30.64
CA GLY A 125 -7.32 -10.32 -31.24
C GLY A 125 -8.22 -9.15 -30.81
N LEU A 126 -7.65 -8.24 -30.01
CA LEU A 126 -7.75 -6.81 -30.29
C LEU A 126 -6.62 -6.04 -29.57
N LYS A 127 -5.68 -5.50 -30.36
CA LYS A 127 -4.78 -4.42 -29.96
C LYS A 127 -5.59 -3.12 -29.91
N ALA A 128 -5.62 -2.41 -28.78
CA ALA A 128 -6.02 -1.01 -28.76
C ALA A 128 -5.42 -0.25 -27.56
N HIS A 129 -4.92 0.93 -27.88
CA HIS A 129 -4.25 1.95 -27.08
C HIS A 129 -4.77 2.18 -25.65
N ALA A 130 -3.85 2.14 -24.68
CA ALA A 130 -4.05 2.69 -23.35
C ALA A 130 -4.04 4.23 -23.42
N ARG A 131 -5.22 4.83 -23.64
CA ARG A 131 -5.49 6.23 -23.26
C ARG A 131 -6.02 6.21 -21.83
N ALA A 132 -5.37 6.94 -20.94
CA ALA A 132 -5.85 7.20 -19.59
C ALA A 132 -7.31 7.69 -19.65
N ALA A 133 -8.21 7.00 -18.95
CA ALA A 133 -9.61 7.39 -18.87
C ALA A 133 -9.73 8.73 -18.10
N PRO A 134 -10.60 9.65 -18.53
CA PRO A 134 -10.80 10.90 -17.82
C PRO A 134 -11.41 10.65 -16.44
N VAL A 135 -10.78 11.22 -15.41
CA VAL A 135 -11.27 11.29 -14.04
C VAL A 135 -12.62 12.00 -14.06
N ARG A 136 -13.71 11.24 -13.81
CA ARG A 136 -15.06 11.78 -13.74
C ARG A 136 -15.20 12.70 -12.52
N GLU A 137 -15.84 13.85 -12.72
CA GLU A 137 -16.30 14.77 -11.68
C GLU A 137 -17.04 14.01 -10.56
N ARG A 138 -16.32 13.78 -9.45
CA ARG A 138 -16.90 13.31 -8.19
C ARG A 138 -17.11 14.53 -7.29
N SER A 139 -18.19 14.48 -6.53
CA SER A 139 -18.72 15.53 -5.66
C SER A 139 -17.64 16.26 -4.84
N ARG A 140 -17.68 17.59 -4.92
CA ARG A 140 -16.60 18.58 -4.69
C ARG A 140 -15.89 18.64 -3.33
N GLN A 141 -16.10 17.72 -2.39
CA GLN A 141 -15.48 17.81 -1.06
C GLN A 141 -14.84 16.51 -0.57
N GLU A 142 -15.00 15.38 -1.27
CA GLU A 142 -14.88 14.05 -0.60
C GLU A 142 -13.78 13.09 -1.06
N GLU A 143 -12.87 13.47 -1.97
CA GLU A 143 -11.76 12.57 -2.40
C GLU A 143 -10.38 13.24 -2.42
N TRP A 144 -10.14 14.14 -1.47
CA TRP A 144 -8.91 14.96 -1.46
C TRP A 144 -7.86 14.45 -0.48
N SER A 145 -8.13 13.36 0.24
CA SER A 145 -7.08 12.60 0.90
C SER A 145 -7.45 11.14 1.00
N CYS A 146 -6.43 10.29 0.95
CA CYS A 146 -6.57 8.84 1.01
C CYS A 146 -5.47 8.28 1.90
N TYR A 147 -5.86 7.39 2.81
CA TYR A 147 -4.93 6.67 3.65
C TYR A 147 -4.94 5.18 3.25
N THR A 148 -3.77 4.61 3.03
CA THR A 148 -3.59 3.20 2.68
C THR A 148 -2.53 2.57 3.55
N TYR A 149 -2.64 1.26 3.72
CA TYR A 149 -1.60 0.41 4.28
C TYR A 149 -1.37 -0.71 3.29
N ARG A 150 -0.13 -0.85 2.84
CA ARG A 150 0.24 -1.89 1.89
C ARG A 150 1.67 -2.31 2.16
N LEU A 151 1.87 -3.61 2.30
CA LEU A 151 3.19 -4.23 2.32
C LEU A 151 4.13 -3.67 3.41
N GLY A 152 3.60 -3.35 4.58
CA GLY A 152 4.37 -2.78 5.69
C GLY A 152 4.48 -1.26 5.68
N VAL A 153 3.96 -0.59 4.67
CA VAL A 153 4.08 0.87 4.50
C VAL A 153 2.71 1.53 4.70
N HIS A 154 2.68 2.58 5.49
CA HIS A 154 1.55 3.48 5.63
C HIS A 154 1.72 4.65 4.67
N GLU A 155 0.70 4.94 3.86
CA GLU A 155 0.74 6.05 2.91
C GLU A 155 -0.46 6.98 3.14
N LEU A 156 -0.20 8.28 3.23
CA LEU A 156 -1.19 9.34 3.28
C LEU A 156 -1.01 10.24 2.05
N SER A 157 -1.94 10.14 1.12
CA SER A 157 -2.00 11.02 -0.05
C SER A 157 -2.95 12.17 0.25
N LEU A 158 -2.46 13.40 0.07
CA LEU A 158 -3.21 14.64 0.17
C LEU A 158 -3.30 15.23 -1.24
N PHE A 159 -4.49 15.59 -1.68
CA PHE A 159 -4.74 16.22 -2.96
C PHE A 159 -5.23 17.64 -2.69
N ASP A 160 -4.64 18.62 -3.37
CA ASP A 160 -5.03 20.03 -3.28
C ASP A 160 -4.93 20.65 -4.67
N HIS A 161 -5.83 21.54 -5.06
CA HIS A 161 -5.71 22.24 -6.34
C HIS A 161 -4.78 23.42 -6.14
N HIS A 162 -3.64 23.44 -6.82
CA HIS A 162 -2.64 24.50 -6.70
C HIS A 162 -2.19 24.73 -5.23
N PRO A 163 -1.59 23.72 -4.57
CA PRO A 163 -1.21 23.85 -3.17
C PRO A 163 -0.30 25.06 -2.96
N SER A 164 -0.71 25.93 -2.04
CA SER A 164 0.05 27.14 -1.73
C SER A 164 1.45 26.81 -1.19
N SER A 165 2.41 27.71 -1.35
CA SER A 165 3.75 27.55 -0.76
C SER A 165 3.69 27.33 0.76
N ARG A 166 2.68 27.89 1.44
CA ARG A 166 2.44 27.67 2.87
C ARG A 166 2.00 26.23 3.17
N ALA A 167 1.11 25.66 2.36
CA ALA A 167 0.66 24.28 2.52
C ALA A 167 1.81 23.29 2.23
N ILE A 168 2.59 23.55 1.17
CA ILE A 168 3.79 22.77 0.83
C ILE A 168 4.77 22.78 2.02
N ALA A 169 5.12 23.96 2.55
CA ALA A 169 6.03 24.08 3.69
C ALA A 169 5.48 23.42 4.96
N ALA A 170 4.18 23.53 5.21
CA ALA A 170 3.53 22.90 6.36
C ALA A 170 3.65 21.37 6.31
N VAL A 171 3.42 20.75 5.14
CA VAL A 171 3.60 19.31 4.97
C VAL A 171 5.07 18.92 5.10
N GLN A 172 5.99 19.65 4.45
CA GLN A 172 7.42 19.32 4.45
C GLN A 172 8.09 19.44 5.82
N GLN A 173 7.73 20.46 6.60
CA GLN A 173 8.51 20.85 7.80
C GLN A 173 7.65 21.16 9.04
N GLY A 174 6.35 21.41 8.88
CA GLY A 174 5.48 21.80 9.99
C GLY A 174 5.31 20.69 11.05
N PRO A 175 4.92 21.01 12.28
CA PRO A 175 4.47 20.01 13.25
C PRO A 175 3.40 19.10 12.64
N ALA A 176 3.55 17.79 12.79
CA ALA A 176 2.58 16.82 12.28
C ALA A 176 1.83 16.18 13.45
N GLU A 177 0.51 16.24 13.42
CA GLU A 177 -0.35 15.61 14.42
C GLU A 177 -1.32 14.64 13.75
N PHE A 178 -1.59 13.55 14.45
CA PHE A 178 -2.45 12.47 13.98
C PHE A 178 -3.45 12.06 15.04
N ALA A 179 -4.64 11.65 14.60
CA ALA A 179 -5.65 11.04 15.43
C ALA A 179 -6.32 9.89 14.68
N LEU A 180 -6.66 8.82 15.38
CA LEU A 180 -7.32 7.66 14.79
C LEU A 180 -8.78 7.61 15.21
N VAL A 181 -9.69 7.54 14.24
CA VAL A 181 -11.13 7.40 14.50
C VAL A 181 -11.63 6.13 13.81
N GLU A 182 -12.40 5.31 14.53
CA GLU A 182 -12.98 4.08 14.01
C GLU A 182 -14.48 4.06 14.31
N GLU A 183 -15.28 3.71 13.30
CA GLU A 183 -16.70 3.42 13.46
C GLU A 183 -17.15 2.33 12.49
N GLY A 184 -17.41 1.13 13.02
CA GLY A 184 -17.82 -0.02 12.20
C GLY A 184 -16.81 -0.31 11.09
N PRO A 185 -17.20 -0.34 9.80
CA PRO A 185 -16.30 -0.60 8.66
C PRO A 185 -15.49 0.65 8.21
N VAL A 186 -15.53 1.75 8.98
CA VAL A 186 -14.84 2.99 8.65
C VAL A 186 -13.69 3.22 9.61
N LEU A 187 -12.49 3.33 9.05
CA LEU A 187 -11.30 3.78 9.75
C LEU A 187 -10.86 5.11 9.12
N LEU A 188 -10.68 6.15 9.92
CA LEU A 188 -10.19 7.46 9.50
C LEU A 188 -8.86 7.78 10.17
N LEU A 189 -7.89 8.17 9.36
CA LEU A 189 -6.68 8.83 9.83
C LEU A 189 -6.90 10.34 9.76
N CYS A 190 -7.14 10.97 10.91
CA CYS A 190 -7.15 12.42 11.03
C CYS A 190 -5.72 12.95 11.10
N TYR A 191 -5.46 14.07 10.44
CA TYR A 191 -4.12 14.65 10.33
C TYR A 191 -4.16 16.18 10.42
N ARG A 192 -3.08 16.79 10.89
CA ARG A 192 -2.83 18.23 10.83
C ARG A 192 -1.34 18.49 10.59
N PHE A 193 -1.03 19.41 9.67
CA PHE A 193 0.34 19.82 9.37
C PHE A 193 0.51 21.32 9.62
N GLY A 194 1.28 21.68 10.65
CA GLY A 194 1.37 23.05 11.14
C GLY A 194 0.21 23.43 12.05
N GLU A 195 0.48 24.28 13.05
CA GLU A 195 -0.51 24.65 14.07
C GLU A 195 -1.69 25.44 13.51
N ALA A 196 -1.46 26.20 12.45
CA ALA A 196 -2.46 27.05 11.82
C ALA A 196 -3.26 26.35 10.70
N ALA A 197 -2.92 25.10 10.35
CA ALA A 197 -3.70 24.34 9.39
C ALA A 197 -4.93 23.73 10.10
N PRO A 198 -6.09 23.66 9.42
CA PRO A 198 -7.22 22.90 9.94
C PRO A 198 -6.88 21.41 9.99
N TRP A 199 -7.63 20.66 10.79
CA TRP A 199 -7.57 19.21 10.72
C TRP A 199 -8.15 18.71 9.40
N GLY A 200 -7.53 17.67 8.85
CA GLY A 200 -8.07 16.86 7.76
C GLY A 200 -8.40 15.45 8.25
N ALA A 201 -9.14 14.70 7.44
CA ALA A 201 -9.48 13.30 7.71
C ALA A 201 -9.40 12.47 6.41
N ALA A 202 -8.55 11.46 6.40
CA ALA A 202 -8.37 10.54 5.29
C ALA A 202 -9.00 9.18 5.62
N PRO A 203 -9.98 8.69 4.84
CA PRO A 203 -10.50 7.35 5.03
C PRO A 203 -9.46 6.31 4.63
N TYR A 204 -9.43 5.22 5.41
CA TYR A 204 -8.67 4.03 5.06
C TYR A 204 -9.28 3.36 3.83
N SER A 205 -8.52 3.34 2.75
CA SER A 205 -8.87 2.60 1.54
C SER A 205 -8.11 1.29 1.54
N ARG A 206 -8.83 0.17 1.65
CA ARG A 206 -8.23 -1.16 1.51
C ARG A 206 -7.75 -1.33 0.06
N PRO A 207 -6.45 -1.55 -0.18
CA PRO A 207 -5.97 -1.91 -1.50
C PRO A 207 -6.52 -3.26 -1.93
N ASP A 208 -6.78 -3.43 -3.23
CA ASP A 208 -7.01 -4.75 -3.81
C ASP A 208 -5.71 -5.56 -3.74
N GLY A 209 -5.77 -6.78 -3.20
CA GLY A 209 -4.60 -7.65 -3.09
C GLY A 209 -4.80 -8.86 -2.19
N PRO A 210 -3.83 -9.79 -2.16
CA PRO A 210 -3.85 -10.93 -1.26
C PRO A 210 -3.72 -10.46 0.20
N ARG A 211 -4.42 -11.13 1.11
CA ARG A 211 -4.55 -10.77 2.53
C ARG A 211 -3.20 -10.53 3.23
N ASP A 212 -2.21 -11.39 2.96
CA ASP A 212 -0.86 -11.31 3.55
C ASP A 212 -0.12 -10.00 3.22
N GLU A 213 -0.52 -9.29 2.16
CA GLU A 213 0.05 -7.99 1.79
C GLU A 213 -0.65 -6.80 2.47
N LEU A 214 -1.80 -7.05 3.08
CA LEU A 214 -2.73 -6.04 3.61
C LEU A 214 -2.78 -6.02 5.14
N GLU A 215 -2.22 -7.05 5.81
CA GLU A 215 -2.27 -7.16 7.26
C GLU A 215 -0.99 -6.63 7.94
N PRO A 216 -1.14 -5.76 8.95
CA PRO A 216 -0.01 -5.34 9.78
C PRO A 216 0.56 -6.45 10.66
N PRO A 217 1.86 -6.38 11.01
CA PRO A 217 2.51 -7.36 11.87
C PRO A 217 1.81 -7.47 13.23
N LEU A 218 1.74 -8.69 13.76
CA LEU A 218 1.11 -8.95 15.06
C LEU A 218 1.84 -8.18 16.19
N PRO A 219 1.09 -7.71 17.22
CA PRO A 219 1.67 -7.04 18.37
C PRO A 219 2.66 -7.99 19.09
N GLY A 220 3.76 -7.43 19.58
CA GLY A 220 4.84 -8.21 20.22
C GLY A 220 5.67 -9.08 19.27
N SER A 221 5.46 -8.99 17.96
CA SER A 221 6.37 -9.62 17.00
C SER A 221 7.76 -8.96 17.08
N PRO A 222 8.85 -9.67 16.75
CA PRO A 222 10.20 -9.06 16.69
C PRO A 222 10.30 -7.91 15.67
N ASN A 223 9.30 -7.77 14.80
CA ASN A 223 9.16 -6.69 13.82
C ASN A 223 8.22 -5.57 14.30
N GLU A 224 7.82 -5.58 15.58
CA GLU A 224 7.04 -4.49 16.17
C GLU A 224 7.94 -3.24 16.29
N ALA A 225 7.85 -2.40 15.26
CA ALA A 225 8.52 -1.12 15.19
C ALA A 225 7.47 0.01 15.14
N ARG A 226 7.94 1.23 15.40
CA ARG A 226 7.15 2.43 15.11
C ARG A 226 6.85 2.46 13.60
N ALA A 227 5.58 2.67 13.24
CA ALA A 227 5.20 2.74 11.85
C ALA A 227 5.79 3.97 11.17
N LEU A 228 6.33 3.76 9.97
CA LEU A 228 6.68 4.84 9.05
C LEU A 228 5.44 5.22 8.24
N LEU A 229 5.08 6.50 8.30
CA LEU A 229 4.02 7.11 7.50
C LEU A 229 4.63 7.98 6.41
N HIS A 230 4.38 7.60 5.16
CA HIS A 230 4.75 8.37 3.98
C HIS A 230 3.62 9.32 3.60
N VAL A 231 3.86 10.61 3.72
CA VAL A 231 2.90 11.66 3.34
C VAL A 231 3.30 12.24 1.99
N THR A 232 2.36 12.31 1.04
CA THR A 232 2.55 12.99 -0.25
C THR A 232 1.45 14.02 -0.47
N LEU A 233 1.84 15.27 -0.70
CA LEU A 233 0.94 16.32 -1.19
C LEU A 233 1.02 16.35 -2.72
N ILE A 234 -0.12 16.20 -3.37
CA ILE A 234 -0.29 16.06 -4.81
C ILE A 234 -1.12 17.24 -5.29
N ASP A 235 -0.65 17.90 -6.35
CA ASP A 235 -1.47 18.88 -7.04
C ASP A 235 -2.55 18.15 -7.84
N ALA A 236 -3.81 18.39 -7.48
CA ALA A 236 -4.94 17.70 -8.08
C ALA A 236 -5.20 18.09 -9.53
N GLU A 237 -4.61 19.18 -10.04
CA GLU A 237 -4.74 19.57 -11.44
C GLU A 237 -3.88 18.71 -12.38
N ASP A 238 -2.60 18.50 -12.05
CA ASP A 238 -1.63 17.80 -12.89
C ASP A 238 -1.20 16.43 -12.35
N GLY A 239 -1.61 16.08 -11.12
CA GLY A 239 -1.25 14.84 -10.43
C GLY A 239 0.20 14.80 -9.95
N SER A 240 0.94 15.91 -9.99
CA SER A 240 2.35 15.94 -9.60
C SER A 240 2.54 16.06 -8.09
N PRO A 241 3.52 15.36 -7.50
CA PRO A 241 3.87 15.54 -6.09
C PRO A 241 4.51 16.92 -5.88
N ARG A 242 3.96 17.70 -4.95
CA ARG A 242 4.44 19.04 -4.55
C ARG A 242 5.19 19.01 -3.22
N ALA A 243 4.87 18.07 -2.34
CA ALA A 243 5.62 17.79 -1.12
C ALA A 243 5.61 16.31 -0.79
N MET A 244 6.69 15.83 -0.17
CA MET A 244 6.80 14.48 0.37
C MET A 244 7.46 14.56 1.75
N ARG A 245 7.01 13.74 2.69
CA ARG A 245 7.61 13.63 4.02
C ARG A 245 7.38 12.25 4.61
N ASN A 246 8.42 11.72 5.24
CA ASN A 246 8.33 10.51 6.03
C ASN A 246 8.30 10.88 7.51
N LEU A 247 7.40 10.22 8.24
CA LEU A 247 7.15 10.47 9.65
C LEU A 247 7.13 9.16 10.40
N THR A 248 7.75 9.14 11.57
CA THR A 248 7.63 8.04 12.52
C THR A 248 6.45 8.29 13.45
N LEU A 249 5.51 7.35 13.50
CA LEU A 249 4.38 7.38 14.43
C LEU A 249 4.81 6.87 15.82
N SER A 250 4.12 7.30 16.88
CA SER A 250 4.38 6.73 18.20
C SER A 250 4.07 5.22 18.22
N LEU A 251 4.70 4.49 19.14
CA LEU A 251 4.49 3.04 19.24
C LEU A 251 3.03 2.72 19.61
N ASP A 252 2.46 3.46 20.55
CA ASP A 252 1.06 3.25 20.98
C ASP A 252 0.09 3.52 19.83
N PHE A 253 0.31 4.61 19.08
CA PHE A 253 -0.51 4.91 17.91
C PHE A 253 -0.37 3.84 16.83
N THR A 254 0.85 3.35 16.59
CA THR A 254 1.12 2.26 15.64
C THR A 254 0.35 1.00 16.01
N ARG A 255 0.37 0.60 17.29
CA ARG A 255 -0.33 -0.58 17.79
C ARG A 255 -1.84 -0.48 17.56
N THR A 256 -2.46 0.63 17.98
CA THR A 256 -3.89 0.84 17.80
C THR A 256 -4.27 0.91 16.32
N LEU A 257 -3.47 1.57 15.49
CA LEU A 257 -3.68 1.64 14.04
C LEU A 257 -3.61 0.25 13.39
N HIS A 258 -2.63 -0.55 13.77
CA HIS A 258 -2.45 -1.91 13.26
C HIS A 258 -3.58 -2.84 13.69
N GLU A 259 -4.04 -2.70 14.93
CA GLU A 259 -5.21 -3.43 15.44
C GLU A 259 -6.46 -3.07 14.65
N ALA A 260 -6.76 -1.77 14.47
CA ALA A 260 -7.91 -1.32 13.70
C ALA A 260 -7.87 -1.85 12.25
N ILE A 261 -6.71 -1.82 11.57
CA ILE A 261 -6.59 -2.37 10.20
C ILE A 261 -6.86 -3.89 10.18
N ARG A 262 -6.39 -4.64 11.19
CA ARG A 262 -6.67 -6.07 11.31
C ARG A 262 -8.14 -6.35 11.59
N GLU A 263 -8.79 -5.58 12.46
CA GLU A 263 -10.23 -5.70 12.70
C GLU A 263 -11.00 -5.41 11.41
N GLN A 264 -10.67 -4.33 10.70
CA GLN A 264 -11.22 -4.06 9.37
C GLN A 264 -11.06 -5.29 8.46
N ALA A 265 -9.89 -5.92 8.43
CA ALA A 265 -9.59 -7.08 7.57
C ALA A 265 -10.47 -8.30 7.84
N ARG A 266 -11.12 -8.39 9.01
CA ARG A 266 -12.08 -9.46 9.34
C ARG A 266 -13.45 -9.25 8.72
N TYR A 267 -13.81 -8.02 8.36
CA TYR A 267 -15.10 -7.73 7.73
C TYR A 267 -15.09 -8.04 6.23
N VAL A 268 -16.22 -8.56 5.75
CA VAL A 268 -16.51 -8.60 4.31
C VAL A 268 -16.64 -7.16 3.84
N PHE A 269 -15.80 -6.76 2.90
CA PHE A 269 -15.80 -5.40 2.40
C PHE A 269 -17.07 -5.13 1.57
N ASP A 270 -17.98 -4.31 2.10
CA ASP A 270 -19.09 -3.72 1.35
C ASP A 270 -18.85 -2.20 1.17
N PRO A 271 -18.46 -1.74 -0.03
CA PRO A 271 -18.25 -0.32 -0.32
C PRO A 271 -19.49 0.54 -0.04
N ARG A 272 -20.70 -0.02 -0.19
CA ARG A 272 -21.94 0.72 0.04
C ARG A 272 -22.17 0.92 1.53
N GLU A 273 -21.92 -0.10 2.34
CA GLU A 273 -21.99 0.02 3.79
C GLU A 273 -20.95 1.00 4.32
N GLN A 274 -19.69 0.87 3.87
CA GLN A 274 -18.62 1.80 4.25
C GLN A 274 -18.99 3.24 3.91
N LYS A 275 -19.49 3.50 2.69
CA LYS A 275 -19.95 4.84 2.31
C LYS A 275 -21.10 5.33 3.19
N ARG A 276 -22.10 4.50 3.48
CA ARG A 276 -23.24 4.89 4.34
C ARG A 276 -22.77 5.28 5.74
N VAL A 277 -21.87 4.49 6.34
CA VAL A 277 -21.32 4.77 7.67
C VAL A 277 -20.47 6.04 7.66
N LEU A 278 -19.63 6.22 6.64
CA LEU A 278 -18.81 7.43 6.48
C LEU A 278 -19.67 8.69 6.31
N ASP A 279 -20.70 8.63 5.46
CA ASP A 279 -21.63 9.74 5.25
C ASP A 279 -22.42 10.04 6.55
N SER A 280 -22.76 9.01 7.34
CA SER A 280 -23.41 9.17 8.66
C SER A 280 -22.50 9.84 9.68
N LEU A 281 -21.26 9.39 9.75
CA LEU A 281 -20.22 9.94 10.63
C LEU A 281 -19.97 11.42 10.30
N ARG A 282 -19.85 11.77 9.01
CA ARG A 282 -19.69 13.16 8.55
C ARG A 282 -20.89 14.05 8.87
N ARG A 283 -22.12 13.52 8.80
CA ARG A 283 -23.32 14.28 9.21
C ARG A 283 -23.32 14.61 10.70
N ARG A 284 -22.88 13.67 11.55
CA ARG A 284 -22.80 13.86 13.01
C ARG A 284 -21.61 14.72 13.43
N HIS A 285 -20.52 14.65 12.69
CA HIS A 285 -19.27 15.39 12.95
C HIS A 285 -18.87 16.16 11.67
N PRO A 286 -19.45 17.35 11.44
CA PRO A 286 -19.25 18.08 10.18
C PRO A 286 -17.83 18.57 9.92
N THR A 287 -16.98 18.59 10.95
CA THR A 287 -15.59 19.05 10.86
C THR A 287 -14.63 17.96 11.35
N ALA A 288 -13.39 17.98 10.83
CA ALA A 288 -12.36 17.05 11.28
C ALA A 288 -11.99 17.30 12.75
N GLU A 289 -12.07 18.55 13.21
CA GLU A 289 -11.91 18.91 14.62
C GLU A 289 -12.93 18.18 15.50
N ALA A 290 -14.19 18.09 15.06
CA ALA A 290 -15.21 17.34 15.79
C ALA A 290 -14.92 15.83 15.81
N LEU A 291 -14.36 15.27 14.72
CA LEU A 291 -13.93 13.86 14.68
C LEU A 291 -12.79 13.57 15.65
N VAL A 292 -11.81 14.48 15.76
CA VAL A 292 -10.63 14.32 16.63
C VAL A 292 -11.01 14.23 18.11
N LEU A 293 -12.13 14.84 18.53
CA LEU A 293 -12.65 14.70 19.89
C LEU A 293 -13.10 13.28 20.24
N HIS A 294 -13.36 12.44 19.22
CA HIS A 294 -13.76 11.04 19.34
C HIS A 294 -12.63 10.06 18.97
N ALA A 295 -11.39 10.55 18.88
CA ALA A 295 -10.26 9.71 18.50
C ALA A 295 -9.93 8.66 19.58
N LEU A 296 -9.65 7.44 19.13
CA LEU A 296 -9.16 6.34 19.97
C LEU A 296 -7.77 6.62 20.53
N VAL A 297 -6.91 7.20 19.70
CA VAL A 297 -5.51 7.52 20.04
C VAL A 297 -5.03 8.73 19.24
N ARG A 298 -4.05 9.46 19.78
CA ARG A 298 -3.40 10.61 19.14
C ARG A 298 -1.88 10.43 19.12
N SER A 299 -1.22 11.01 18.12
CA SER A 299 0.24 11.01 18.01
C SER A 299 0.74 12.34 17.45
N ILE A 300 1.97 12.69 17.83
CA ILE A 300 2.78 13.67 17.10
C ILE A 300 3.70 12.87 16.18
N GLY A 301 3.84 13.28 14.91
CA GLY A 301 4.80 12.70 14.00
C GLY A 301 6.20 13.28 14.25
N SER A 302 7.18 12.41 14.47
CA SER A 302 8.59 12.81 14.53
C SER A 302 9.28 12.50 13.21
N CYS A 303 10.16 13.41 12.76
CA CYS A 303 11.13 13.11 11.70
C CYS A 303 12.22 12.18 12.22
#